data_AF-A0A2E0XWF5-F1
#
_entry.id   AF-A0A2E0XWF5-F1
#
_cell.length_a   1.000
_cell.length_b   1.000
_cell.length_c   1.000
_cell.angle_alpha   90.00
_cell.angle_beta   90.00
_cell.angle_gamma   90.00
#
_symmetry.space_group_name_H-M   'P 1'
#
loop_
_entity.id
_entity.type
_entity.pdbx_description
1 polymer ?
#
loop_
_entity_poly.entity_id
_entity_poly.type
_entity_poly.pdbx_seq_one_letter_code
_entity_poly.pdbx_strand_id
1 'polypeptide(L)'
;MDQSSKQAASHTQALSGFAQLLTGIGFVVIIIGAVVLGLTLIGELSSLGSEDEELRVFEFAAVVGSATTMIYGFMITALGQVLSCIRSMTINVAKLVEQGNN
;
A
#
# COMPACT_ATOMS: atom_id res chain seq x y z
N MET A 1 -12.34 -6.69 28.84
CA MET A 1 -11.03 -6.18 28.36
C MET A 1 -10.21 -5.85 29.60
N ASP A 2 -9.29 -6.76 29.92
CA ASP A 2 -8.42 -6.69 31.09
C ASP A 2 -7.33 -5.63 30.96
N GLN A 3 -6.73 -5.28 32.10
CA GLN A 3 -5.97 -4.05 32.31
C GLN A 3 -4.69 -3.98 31.46
N SER A 4 -3.96 -5.08 31.26
CA SER A 4 -2.72 -5.14 30.46
C SER A 4 -3.01 -5.04 28.97
N SER A 5 -4.04 -5.74 28.47
CA SER A 5 -4.46 -5.65 27.07
C SER A 5 -4.91 -4.23 26.66
N LYS A 6 -5.55 -3.49 27.58
CA LYS A 6 -5.89 -2.07 27.39
C LYS A 6 -4.65 -1.19 27.34
N GLN A 7 -3.66 -1.45 28.19
CA GLN A 7 -2.43 -0.68 28.25
C GLN A 7 -1.59 -0.88 26.98
N ALA A 8 -1.44 -2.12 26.51
CA ALA A 8 -0.78 -2.43 25.23
C ALA A 8 -1.48 -1.80 24.03
N ALA A 9 -2.82 -1.81 23.99
CA ALA A 9 -3.59 -1.15 22.93
C ALA A 9 -3.41 0.38 22.92
N SER A 10 -3.28 1.00 24.10
CA SER A 10 -3.01 2.43 24.26
C SER A 10 -1.60 2.80 23.79
N HIS A 11 -0.58 2.03 24.18
CA HIS A 11 0.81 2.31 23.79
C HIS A 11 1.09 2.06 22.30
N THR A 12 0.32 1.18 21.66
CA THR A 12 0.44 0.87 20.22
C THR A 12 -0.47 1.70 19.33
N GLN A 13 -1.17 2.70 19.87
CA GLN A 13 -2.12 3.51 19.11
C GLN A 13 -1.44 4.33 18.00
N ALA A 14 -0.24 4.87 18.27
CA ALA A 14 0.57 5.54 17.25
C ALA A 14 0.88 4.62 16.06
N LEU A 15 1.15 3.34 16.32
CA LEU A 15 1.42 2.34 15.28
C LEU A 15 0.22 2.14 14.35
N SER A 16 -1.00 2.22 14.90
CA SER A 16 -2.23 2.18 14.11
C SER A 16 -2.39 3.40 13.20
N GLY A 17 -2.07 4.59 13.70
CA GLY A 17 -2.15 5.82 12.93
C GLY A 17 -1.18 5.81 11.76
N PHE A 18 0.08 5.43 12.01
CA PHE A 18 1.08 5.28 10.95
C PHE A 18 0.72 4.18 9.96
N ALA A 19 0.19 3.04 10.42
CA ALA A 19 -0.26 1.97 9.55
C ALA A 19 -1.35 2.43 8.57
N GLN A 20 -2.37 3.15 9.07
CA GLN A 20 -3.44 3.70 8.23
C GLN A 20 -2.92 4.75 7.26
N LEU A 21 -2.02 5.62 7.71
CA LEU A 21 -1.45 6.68 6.89
C LEU A 21 -0.59 6.11 5.75
N LEU A 22 0.30 5.15 6.04
CA LEU A 22 1.08 4.46 5.00
C LEU A 22 0.19 3.68 4.03
N THR A 23 -0.79 2.94 4.55
CA THR A 23 -1.75 2.21 3.70
C THR A 23 -2.51 3.18 2.78
N GLY A 24 -2.98 4.31 3.32
CA GLY A 24 -3.69 5.34 2.55
C GLY A 24 -2.82 5.98 1.47
N ILE A 25 -1.59 6.39 1.81
CA ILE A 25 -0.64 6.95 0.84
C ILE A 25 -0.31 5.93 -0.26
N GLY A 26 -0.07 4.68 0.12
CA GLY A 26 0.21 3.61 -0.82
C GLY A 26 -0.94 3.41 -1.82
N PHE A 27 -2.19 3.42 -1.36
CA PHE A 27 -3.36 3.37 -2.24
C PHE A 27 -3.46 4.58 -3.18
N VAL A 28 -3.20 5.79 -2.70
CA VAL A 28 -3.20 6.99 -3.55
C VAL A 28 -2.17 6.85 -4.68
N VAL A 29 -0.97 6.38 -4.37
CA VAL A 29 0.09 6.16 -5.36
C VAL A 29 -0.30 5.07 -6.38
N ILE A 30 -0.92 3.97 -5.93
CA ILE A 30 -1.45 2.92 -6.82
C ILE A 30 -2.50 3.50 -7.77
N ILE A 31 -3.45 4.29 -7.26
CA ILE A 31 -4.50 4.91 -8.07
C ILE A 31 -3.91 5.83 -9.13
N ILE A 32 -2.93 6.66 -8.76
CA ILE A 32 -2.25 7.54 -9.72
C ILE A 32 -1.59 6.70 -10.83
N GLY A 33 -0.83 5.67 -10.47
CA GLY A 33 -0.20 4.79 -11.46
C GLY A 33 -1.22 4.09 -12.36
N ALA A 34 -2.33 3.60 -11.80
CA ALA A 34 -3.39 2.95 -12.56
C ALA A 34 -4.11 3.90 -13.53
N VAL A 35 -4.35 5.16 -13.11
CA VAL A 35 -4.95 6.18 -13.98
C VAL A 35 -4.02 6.51 -15.15
N VAL A 36 -2.73 6.71 -14.89
CA VAL A 36 -1.75 6.96 -15.96
C VAL A 36 -1.70 5.80 -16.93
N LEU A 37 -1.60 4.56 -16.43
CA LEU A 37 -1.61 3.36 -17.27
C LEU A 37 -2.87 3.26 -18.11
N GLY A 38 -4.04 3.52 -17.52
CA GLY A 38 -5.33 3.49 -18.22
C GLY A 38 -5.41 4.53 -19.34
N LEU A 39 -4.93 5.75 -19.10
CA LEU A 39 -4.87 6.80 -20.12
C LEU A 39 -3.90 6.45 -21.25
N THR A 40 -2.73 5.88 -20.92
CA THR A 40 -1.75 5.44 -21.94
C THR A 40 -2.31 4.32 -22.81
N LEU A 41 -2.96 3.32 -22.21
CA LEU A 41 -3.57 2.21 -22.97
C LEU A 41 -4.73 2.68 -23.87
N ILE A 42 -5.53 3.67 -23.43
CA ILE A 42 -6.56 4.29 -24.28
C ILE A 42 -5.90 5.02 -25.45
N GLY A 43 -4.79 5.74 -25.19
CA GLY A 43 -3.95 6.38 -26.21
C GLY A 43 -3.47 5.38 -27.26
N GLU A 44 -2.82 4.30 -26.83
CA GLU A 44 -2.35 3.20 -27.69
C GLU A 44 -3.48 2.61 -28.53
N LEU A 45 -4.65 2.35 -27.92
CA LEU A 45 -5.81 1.80 -28.64
C LEU A 45 -6.36 2.76 -29.70
N SER A 46 -6.26 4.07 -29.45
CA SER A 46 -6.67 5.11 -30.40
C SER A 46 -5.62 5.39 -31.49
N SER A 47 -4.34 5.05 -31.26
CA SER A 47 -3.21 5.26 -32.17
C SER A 47 -2.83 4.01 -33.00
N LEU A 48 -3.59 2.91 -32.89
CA LEU A 48 -3.40 1.64 -33.63
C LEU A 48 -3.30 1.72 -35.17
N GLY A 49 -3.38 2.92 -35.77
CA GLY A 49 -3.16 3.18 -37.20
C GLY A 49 -1.93 4.02 -37.56
N SER A 50 -1.14 4.52 -36.61
CA SER A 50 0.08 5.30 -36.87
C SER A 50 1.34 4.46 -36.62
N GLU A 51 2.15 4.26 -37.67
CA GLU A 51 3.38 3.45 -37.65
C GLU A 51 4.63 4.23 -37.15
N ASP A 52 4.46 5.24 -36.31
CA ASP A 52 5.58 6.03 -35.80
C ASP A 52 6.31 5.28 -34.67
N GLU A 53 7.48 4.74 -34.99
CA GLU A 53 8.32 3.95 -34.10
C GLU A 53 8.77 4.74 -32.85
N GLU A 54 8.99 6.06 -32.98
CA GLU A 54 9.31 6.94 -31.84
C GLU A 54 8.15 7.07 -30.84
N LEU A 55 6.91 7.09 -31.31
CA LEU A 55 5.72 7.21 -30.47
C LEU A 55 5.55 5.94 -29.61
N ARG A 56 5.79 4.76 -30.20
CA ARG A 56 5.75 3.48 -29.51
C ARG A 56 6.76 3.36 -28.37
N VAL A 57 7.97 3.88 -28.55
CA VAL A 57 9.00 3.84 -27.49
C VAL A 57 8.59 4.72 -26.31
N PHE A 58 7.98 5.88 -26.57
CA PHE A 58 7.49 6.77 -25.53
C PHE A 58 6.29 6.17 -24.77
N GLU A 59 5.34 5.56 -25.48
CA GLU A 59 4.19 4.85 -24.89
C GLU A 59 4.65 3.69 -23.99
N PHE A 60 5.59 2.86 -24.46
CA PHE A 60 6.14 1.76 -23.66
C PHE A 60 6.85 2.26 -22.40
N ALA A 61 7.62 3.35 -22.48
CA ALA A 61 8.26 3.95 -21.32
C ALA A 61 7.23 4.46 -20.29
N ALA A 62 6.11 5.03 -20.75
CA ALA A 62 5.01 5.46 -19.89
C ALA A 62 4.31 4.26 -19.20
N VAL A 63 4.11 3.15 -19.91
CA VAL A 63 3.58 1.90 -19.33
C VAL A 63 4.51 1.36 -18.24
N VAL A 64 5.81 1.27 -18.51
CA VAL A 64 6.79 0.79 -17.50
C VAL A 64 6.88 1.74 -16.30
N GLY A 65 6.87 3.05 -16.53
CA GLY A 65 6.88 4.06 -15.47
C GLY A 65 5.64 4.03 -14.58
N SER A 66 4.46 3.81 -15.18
CA SER A 66 3.21 3.69 -14.43
C SER A 66 3.14 2.39 -13.62
N ALA A 67 3.58 1.25 -14.19
CA ALA A 67 3.71 -0.01 -13.47
C ALA A 67 4.68 0.10 -12.27
N THR A 68 5.82 0.77 -12.46
CA THR A 68 6.79 1.02 -11.39
C THR A 68 6.19 1.87 -10.28
N THR A 69 5.42 2.90 -10.64
CA THR A 69 4.70 3.76 -9.67
C THR A 69 3.71 2.94 -8.85
N MET A 70 2.95 2.05 -9.49
CA MET A 70 2.03 1.14 -8.80
C MET A 70 2.78 0.20 -7.85
N ILE A 71 3.93 -0.35 -8.25
CA ILE A 71 4.78 -1.19 -7.39
C ILE A 71 5.21 -0.43 -6.14
N TYR A 72 5.65 0.83 -6.27
CA TYR A 72 5.99 1.64 -5.10
C TYR A 72 4.79 1.85 -4.17
N GLY A 73 3.61 2.10 -4.73
CA GLY A 73 2.38 2.19 -3.95
C GLY A 73 2.03 0.89 -3.21
N PHE A 74 2.21 -0.27 -3.86
CA PHE A 74 2.04 -1.58 -3.21
C PHE A 74 3.04 -1.80 -2.08
N MET A 75 4.30 -1.41 -2.26
CA MET A 75 5.32 -1.53 -1.21
C MET A 75 4.98 -0.67 0.01
N ILE A 76 4.59 0.58 -0.20
CA ILE A 76 4.18 1.49 0.90
C ILE A 76 2.95 0.93 1.62
N THR A 77 1.98 0.40 0.87
CA THR A 77 0.79 -0.24 1.44
C THR A 77 1.16 -1.47 2.28
N ALA A 78 2.06 -2.31 1.79
CA ALA A 78 2.54 -3.50 2.50
C ALA A 78 3.22 -3.13 3.83
N LEU A 79 4.00 -2.05 3.87
CA LEU A 79 4.60 -1.55 5.11
C LEU A 79 3.52 -1.14 6.14
N GLY A 80 2.44 -0.49 5.70
CA GLY A 80 1.30 -0.19 6.56
C GLY A 80 0.65 -1.44 7.15
N GLN A 81 0.53 -2.51 6.36
CA GLN A 81 0.01 -3.80 6.82
C GLN A 81 0.95 -4.49 7.82
N VAL A 82 2.26 -4.40 7.62
CA VAL A 82 3.26 -4.92 8.58
C VAL A 82 3.11 -4.23 9.94
N LEU A 83 2.96 -2.90 9.98
CA LEU A 83 2.75 -2.17 11.23
C LEU A 83 1.45 -2.59 11.94
N SER A 84 0.37 -2.81 11.19
CA SER A 84 -0.88 -3.35 11.75
C SER A 84 -0.71 -4.77 12.30
N CYS A 85 0.08 -5.61 11.61
CA CYS A 85 0.40 -6.95 12.06
C CYS A 85 1.18 -6.93 13.39
N ILE A 86 2.22 -6.10 13.49
CA ILE A 86 3.00 -5.93 14.72
C ILE A 86 2.09 -5.51 15.88
N ARG A 87 1.21 -4.53 15.67
CA ARG A 87 0.22 -4.11 16.69
C ARG A 87 -0.66 -5.28 17.14
N SER A 88 -1.18 -6.05 16.19
CA SER A 88 -2.02 -7.23 16.49
C SER A 88 -1.28 -8.27 17.32
N MET A 89 -0.02 -8.57 16.96
CA MET A 89 0.82 -9.49 17.72
C MET A 89 1.09 -8.98 19.14
N THR A 90 1.42 -7.70 19.31
CA THR A 90 1.65 -7.10 20.65
C THR A 90 0.42 -7.24 21.55
N ILE A 91 -0.77 -6.96 21.02
CA ILE A 91 -2.02 -7.08 21.79
C ILE A 91 -2.30 -8.54 22.14
N ASN A 92 -2.07 -9.48 21.21
CA ASN A 92 -2.28 -10.90 21.47
C ASN A 92 -1.30 -11.49 22.48
N VAL A 93 -0.02 -11.08 22.44
CA VAL A 93 0.97 -11.49 23.44
C VAL A 93 0.58 -10.97 24.82
N ALA A 94 0.13 -9.72 24.94
CA ALA A 94 -0.33 -9.18 26.22
C ALA A 94 -1.50 -9.99 26.81
N LYS A 95 -2.45 -10.41 25.98
CA LYS A 95 -3.56 -11.28 26.39
C LYS A 95 -3.09 -12.67 26.84
N LEU A 96 -2.15 -13.28 26.12
CA LEU A 96 -1.62 -14.61 26.47
C LEU A 96 -0.89 -14.59 27.81
N VAL A 97 -0.10 -13.54 28.08
CA VAL A 97 0.57 -13.36 29.37
C VAL A 97 -0.45 -13.21 30.49
N GLU A 98 -1.52 -12.42 30.30
CA GLU A 98 -2.60 -12.31 31.29
C GLU A 98 -3.33 -13.65 31.54
N GLN A 99 -3.53 -14.47 30.51
CA GLN A 99 -4.19 -15.77 30.65
C GLN A 99 -3.29 -16.81 31.34
N GLY A 100 -1.97 -16.75 31.15
CA GLY A 100 -1.03 -17.66 31.82
C GLY A 100 -0.73 -17.29 33.27
N ASN A 101 -1.13 -16.09 33.72
CA ASN A 101 -0.91 -15.60 35.08
C ASN A 101 -2.14 -15.72 36.00
N ASN A 102 -3.23 -16.31 35.50
CA ASN A 102 -4.45 -16.68 36.25
C ASN A 102 -4.61 -18.19 36.28
#